data_AF-A0A8T4KNL0-F1
#
_entry.id   AF-A0A8T4KNL0-F1
#
_cell.length_a   1.000
_cell.length_b   1.000
_cell.length_c   1.000
_cell.angle_alpha   90.00
_cell.angle_beta   90.00
_cell.angle_gamma   90.00
#
_symmetry.space_group_name_H-M   'P 1'
#
loop_
_entity.id
_entity.type
_entity.pdbx_description
1 polymer ?
#
loop_
_entity_poly.entity_id
_entity_poly.type
_entity_poly.pdbx_seq_one_letter_code
_entity_poly.pdbx_strand_id
1 'polypeptide(L)' 'MSSSDSHGINQKEIRNRTGLSVRNIKYCLSFLKQRNIVLENLVFRDMRCKTYKLRGESG' A
#
# COMPACT_ATOMS: atom_id res chain seq x y z
N MET A 1 -13.70 9.34 -12.12
CA MET A 1 -13.86 10.44 -11.15
C MET A 1 -12.57 10.57 -10.37
N SER A 2 -11.83 11.64 -10.64
CA SER A 2 -10.55 11.99 -10.03
C SER A 2 -10.74 12.52 -8.63
N SER A 3 -9.85 12.12 -7.72
CA SER A 3 -9.50 12.90 -6.53
C SER A 3 -8.01 12.64 -6.30
N SER A 4 -7.20 13.57 -6.77
CA SER A 4 -5.76 13.60 -6.51
C SER A 4 -5.52 13.83 -5.01
N ASP A 5 -4.40 13.27 -4.56
CA ASP A 5 -3.65 13.59 -3.33
C ASP A 5 -4.03 12.85 -2.04
N SER A 6 -3.11 11.95 -1.62
CA SER A 6 -2.87 11.44 -0.25
C SER A 6 -3.42 10.08 0.19
N HIS A 7 -3.85 9.18 -0.71
CA HIS A 7 -4.27 7.83 -0.33
C HIS A 7 -3.40 6.76 -0.99
N GLY A 8 -2.57 6.10 -0.18
CA GLY A 8 -1.64 5.07 -0.64
C GLY A 8 -2.28 3.97 -1.49
N ILE A 9 -1.46 3.18 -2.15
CA ILE A 9 -1.92 2.11 -3.05
C ILE A 9 -2.35 0.87 -2.27
N ASN A 10 -3.39 0.17 -2.72
CA ASN A 10 -3.84 -1.08 -2.11
C ASN A 10 -3.16 -2.32 -2.75
N GLN A 11 -3.34 -3.51 -2.16
CA GLN A 11 -2.70 -4.74 -2.68
C GLN A 11 -3.18 -5.13 -4.09
N LYS A 12 -4.42 -4.81 -4.46
CA LYS A 12 -4.94 -5.08 -5.81
C LYS A 12 -4.23 -4.23 -6.86
N GLU A 13 -4.04 -2.96 -6.55
CA GLU A 13 -3.26 -2.01 -7.35
C GLU A 13 -1.82 -2.51 -7.55
N ILE A 14 -1.14 -2.88 -6.44
CA ILE A 14 0.23 -3.41 -6.47
C ILE A 14 0.30 -4.67 -7.34
N ARG A 15 -0.65 -5.60 -7.18
CA ARG A 15 -0.71 -6.83 -7.98
C ARG A 15 -0.84 -6.53 -9.46
N ASN A 16 -1.76 -5.65 -9.82
CA ASN A 16 -2.00 -5.30 -11.23
C ASN A 16 -0.76 -4.65 -11.87
N ARG A 17 0.00 -3.84 -11.11
CA ARG A 17 1.20 -3.17 -11.61
C ARG A 17 2.44 -4.06 -11.68
N THR A 18 2.58 -4.99 -10.73
CA THR A 18 3.81 -5.80 -10.59
C THR A 18 3.70 -7.22 -11.15
N GLY A 19 2.48 -7.72 -11.37
CA GLY A 19 2.24 -9.13 -11.72
C GLY A 19 2.55 -10.13 -10.60
N LEU A 20 2.92 -9.67 -9.41
CA LEU A 20 3.28 -10.54 -8.29
C LEU A 20 2.06 -11.27 -7.70
N SER A 21 2.29 -12.49 -7.21
CA SER A 21 1.27 -13.20 -6.43
C SER A 21 0.96 -12.45 -5.12
N VAL A 22 -0.25 -12.67 -4.58
CA VAL A 22 -0.66 -12.06 -3.29
C VAL A 22 0.31 -12.43 -2.16
N ARG A 23 0.86 -13.65 -2.17
CA ARG A 23 1.85 -14.11 -1.18
C ARG A 23 3.13 -13.27 -1.26
N ASN A 24 3.66 -13.07 -2.46
CA ASN A 24 4.89 -12.30 -2.66
C ASN A 24 4.68 -10.82 -2.28
N ILE A 25 3.54 -10.25 -2.64
CA ILE A 25 3.18 -8.88 -2.25
C ILE A 25 3.18 -8.72 -0.73
N LYS A 26 2.55 -9.65 0.01
CA LYS A 26 2.55 -9.61 1.48
C LYS A 26 3.95 -9.71 2.06
N TYR A 27 4.80 -10.59 1.53
CA TYR A 27 6.18 -10.72 1.97
C TYR A 27 6.97 -9.43 1.74
N CYS A 28 6.91 -8.86 0.53
CA CYS A 28 7.56 -7.60 0.20
C CYS A 28 7.08 -6.45 1.09
N LEU A 29 5.77 -6.29 1.27
CA LEU A 29 5.21 -5.24 2.13
C LEU A 29 5.62 -5.40 3.59
N SER A 30 5.64 -6.64 4.11
CA SER A 30 6.11 -6.91 5.48
C SER A 30 7.58 -6.53 5.64
N PHE A 31 8.43 -6.91 4.67
CA PHE A 31 9.85 -6.58 4.67
C PHE A 31 10.09 -5.06 4.59
N LEU A 32 9.39 -4.36 3.68
CA LEU A 32 9.50 -2.92 3.53
C LEU A 32 8.98 -2.16 4.76
N LYS A 33 7.91 -2.66 5.39
CA LYS A 33 7.35 -2.10 6.64
C LYS A 33 8.34 -2.26 7.79
N GLN A 34 8.97 -3.44 7.92
CA GLN A 34 9.99 -3.70 8.93
C GLN A 34 11.20 -2.77 8.77
N ARG A 35 11.56 -2.42 7.54
CA ARG A 35 12.61 -1.44 7.23
C ARG A 35 12.15 0.01 7.28
N ASN A 36 10.90 0.26 7.66
CA ASN A 36 10.33 1.60 7.77
C ASN A 36 10.38 2.39 6.45
N ILE A 37 10.26 1.69 5.31
CA ILE A 37 10.23 2.28 3.96
C ILE A 37 8.80 2.58 3.53
N VAL A 38 7.84 1.75 3.95
CA VAL A 38 6.40 1.94 3.65
C VAL A 38 5.57 2.05 4.92
N LEU A 39 4.54 2.89 4.84
CA LEU A 39 3.53 3.08 5.88
C LEU A 39 2.25 2.37 5.46
N GLU A 40 1.65 1.61 6.38
CA GLU A 40 0.37 0.94 6.20
C GLU A 40 -0.73 1.79 6.86
N ASN A 41 -1.74 2.18 6.09
CA ASN A 41 -2.91 2.89 6.61
C ASN A 41 -4.16 2.00 6.45
N LEU A 42 -4.98 1.94 7.50
CA LEU A 42 -6.31 1.35 7.44
C LEU A 42 -7.27 2.34 6.79
N VAL A 43 -8.11 1.86 5.88
CA VAL A 43 -9.16 2.67 5.28
C VAL A 43 -10.32 2.75 6.25
N PHE A 44 -10.60 3.93 6.80
CA PHE A 44 -11.65 4.11 7.83
C PHE A 44 -13.06 3.65 7.39
N ARG A 45 -13.35 3.69 6.08
CA ARG A 45 -14.63 3.23 5.51
C ARG A 45 -14.73 1.71 5.35
N ASP A 46 -13.60 1.02 5.33
CA ASP A 46 -13.52 -0.44 5.28
C ASP A 46 -12.23 -0.90 5.98
N MET A 47 -12.37 -1.31 7.24
CA MET A 47 -11.23 -1.77 8.05
C MET A 47 -10.52 -3.00 7.48
N ARG A 48 -11.11 -3.69 6.49
CA ARG A 48 -10.47 -4.80 5.77
C ARG A 48 -9.56 -4.31 4.65
N CYS A 49 -9.74 -3.06 4.21
CA CYS A 49 -8.93 -2.42 3.18
C CYS A 49 -7.71 -1.72 3.79
N LYS A 50 -6.55 -2.06 3.26
CA LYS A 50 -5.25 -1.50 3.63
C LYS A 50 -4.65 -0.78 2.43
N THR A 51 -4.09 0.39 2.69
CA THR A 51 -3.34 1.18 1.71
C THR A 51 -1.91 1.34 2.19
N TYR A 52 -0.98 1.44 1.25
CA TYR A 52 0.45 1.52 1.50
C TYR A 52 1.02 2.75 0.80
N LYS A 53 1.83 3.54 1.52
CA LYS A 53 2.52 4.72 0.98
C LYS A 53 4.00 4.69 1.34
N LEU A 54 4.86 5.36 0.58
CA LEU A 54 6.27 5.47 0.94
C LEU A 54 6.43 6.42 2.13
N ARG A 55 7.36 6.09 3.03
CA ARG A 55 7.71 6.94 4.15
C ARG A 55 8.59 8.07 3.62
N GLY A 56 8.08 9.30 3.69
CA GLY A 56 8.77 10.50 3.19
C GLY A 56 8.06 11.18 2.02
N GLU A 57 7.06 10.54 1.41
CA GLU A 57 6.09 11.25 0.56
C GLU A 57 5.17 12.09 1.46
N SER A 58 5.69 13.24 1.89
CA SER A 58 4.90 14.36 2.37
C SER A 58 4.74 15.29 1.19
N GLY A 59 3.57 15.25 0.55
CA GLY A 59 3.09 16.39 -0.23
C GLY A 59 2.60 17.47 0.73
#